data_AF-A0A3P7ZLH7-F1
#
_entry.id   AF-A0A3P7ZLH7-F1
#
_cell.length_a   1.000
_cell.length_b   1.000
_cell.length_c   1.000
_cell.angle_alpha   90.00
_cell.angle_beta   90.00
_cell.angle_gamma   90.00
#
_symmetry.space_group_name_H-M   'P 1'
#
loop_
_entity.id
_entity.type
_entity.pdbx_description
1 polymer ?
#
loop_
_entity_poly.entity_id
_entity_poly.type
_entity_poly.pdbx_seq_one_letter_code
_entity_poly.pdbx_strand_id
1 'polypeptide(L)'
;MKTAALALKTKHFEHYKVWNVSRPRHDLKRCLSVENSGWPPRLAPPLDRLCSLCKQFEQWLVANSNNVVVIHCKLFSDESVEDRFDMKRFADKHIGANGQPSHKRYITYFSSLLSGKIRVNPAPLYLHRITVSHLVGRVLSVKIYERLKPVYQTTPTWVIFT
;
A
#
# COMPACT_ATOMS: atom_id res chain seq x y z
N MET A 1 16.56 -6.56 12.54
CA MET A 1 15.41 -6.29 13.45
C MET A 1 15.84 -5.98 14.88
N LYS A 2 16.60 -6.84 15.56
CA LYS A 2 17.04 -6.59 16.95
C LYS A 2 17.82 -5.27 17.14
N THR A 3 18.74 -4.94 16.22
CA THR A 3 19.53 -3.69 16.26
C THR A 3 18.65 -2.45 16.12
N ALA A 4 17.69 -2.45 15.19
CA ALA A 4 16.74 -1.36 15.03
C ALA A 4 15.84 -1.21 16.27
N ALA A 5 15.39 -2.33 16.85
CA ALA A 5 14.61 -2.30 18.08
C ALA A 5 15.41 -1.75 19.28
N LEU A 6 16.69 -2.08 19.38
CA LEU A 6 17.57 -1.51 20.40
C LEU A 6 17.75 0.00 20.20
N ALA A 7 18.02 0.44 18.97
CA ALA A 7 18.18 1.86 18.65
C ALA A 7 16.92 2.69 18.97
N LEU A 8 15.73 2.14 18.69
CA LEU A 8 14.46 2.80 19.06
C LEU A 8 14.31 2.91 20.58
N LYS A 9 14.63 1.85 21.31
CA LYS A 9 14.57 1.86 22.77
C LYS A 9 15.56 2.83 23.41
N THR A 10 16.76 2.99 22.84
CA THR A 10 17.78 3.88 23.40
C THR A 10 17.56 5.34 23.02
N LYS A 11 17.10 5.62 21.79
CA LYS A 11 16.96 7.01 21.29
C LYS A 11 15.57 7.61 21.48
N HIS A 12 14.53 6.78 21.55
CA HIS A 12 13.14 7.22 21.59
C HIS A 12 12.34 6.45 22.64
N PHE A 13 12.93 6.19 23.82
CA PHE A 13 12.29 5.44 24.90
C PHE A 13 10.86 5.94 25.15
N GLU A 14 9.87 5.03 25.06
CA GLU A 14 8.42 5.29 25.19
C GLU A 14 7.79 6.28 24.16
N HIS A 15 8.60 6.91 23.31
CA HIS A 15 8.18 7.88 22.32
C HIS A 15 8.22 7.35 20.89
N TYR A 16 8.23 6.04 20.68
CA TYR A 16 8.09 5.46 19.34
C TYR A 16 6.91 4.50 19.28
N LYS A 17 6.27 4.46 18.12
CA LYS A 17 5.24 3.46 17.81
C LYS A 17 5.44 2.91 16.40
N VAL A 18 5.29 1.59 16.27
CA VAL A 18 5.62 0.86 15.04
C VAL A 18 4.35 0.42 14.33
N TRP A 19 4.15 0.90 13.11
CA TRP A 19 3.09 0.44 12.22
C TRP A 19 3.67 -0.43 11.13
N ASN A 20 3.31 -1.72 11.16
CA ASN A 20 3.55 -2.62 10.05
C ASN A 20 2.41 -2.47 9.04
N VAL A 21 2.69 -1.80 7.92
CA VAL A 21 1.71 -1.64 6.85
C VAL A 21 1.50 -2.93 6.07
N SER A 22 2.46 -3.86 6.09
CA SER A 22 2.37 -5.15 5.39
C SER A 22 1.63 -6.22 6.20
N ARG A 23 1.62 -7.48 5.71
CA ARG A 23 1.06 -8.62 6.45
C ARG A 23 1.76 -8.81 7.80
N PRO A 24 1.06 -9.33 8.84
CA PRO A 24 1.67 -9.60 10.13
C PRO A 24 2.90 -10.51 10.02
N ARG A 25 3.94 -10.21 10.80
CA ARG A 25 5.11 -11.08 10.93
C ARG A 25 5.41 -11.38 12.39
N HIS A 26 5.76 -12.63 12.66
CA HIS A 26 6.04 -13.12 14.01
C HIS A 26 7.33 -12.50 14.60
N ASP A 27 8.37 -12.34 13.78
CA ASP A 27 9.66 -11.75 14.18
C ASP A 27 9.56 -10.29 14.64
N LEU A 28 8.70 -9.51 13.99
CA LEU A 28 8.36 -8.13 14.38
C LEU A 28 7.71 -8.07 15.76
N LYS A 29 6.64 -8.86 15.96
CA LYS A 29 5.88 -8.90 17.23
C LYS A 29 6.75 -9.31 18.43
N ARG A 30 7.78 -10.13 18.21
CA ARG A 30 8.70 -10.56 19.27
C ARG A 30 9.62 -9.44 19.76
N CYS A 31 9.95 -8.48 18.92
CA CYS A 31 10.96 -7.46 19.22
C CYS A 31 10.35 -6.08 19.52
N LEU A 32 9.15 -5.81 18.98
CA LEU A 32 8.51 -4.50 18.96
C LEU A 32 7.01 -4.65 19.21
N SER A 33 6.40 -3.68 19.88
CA SER A 33 4.94 -3.54 19.91
C SER A 33 4.49 -2.93 18.58
N VAL A 34 3.83 -3.74 17.73
CA VAL A 34 3.55 -3.40 16.34
C VAL A 34 2.05 -3.45 16.03
N GLU A 35 1.53 -2.36 15.48
CA GLU A 35 0.18 -2.31 14.90
C GLU A 35 0.22 -2.78 13.44
N ASN A 36 -0.69 -3.68 13.06
CA ASN A 36 -0.68 -4.30 11.74
C ASN A 36 -1.83 -3.76 10.88
N SER A 37 -1.50 -3.18 9.73
CA SER A 37 -2.49 -2.64 8.78
C SER A 37 -2.93 -3.66 7.72
N GLY A 38 -2.08 -4.65 7.44
CA GLY A 38 -2.42 -5.81 6.62
C GLY A 38 -2.50 -5.54 5.12
N TRP A 39 -1.73 -4.61 4.57
CA TRP A 39 -1.74 -4.35 3.13
C TRP A 39 -1.34 -5.59 2.33
N PRO A 40 -2.09 -5.92 1.28
CA PRO A 40 -1.74 -7.01 0.37
C PRO A 40 -0.45 -6.72 -0.41
N PRO A 41 0.30 -7.77 -0.79
CA PRO A 41 1.40 -7.65 -1.74
C PRO A 41 0.97 -6.96 -3.04
N ARG A 42 1.78 -6.01 -3.54
CA ARG A 42 1.70 -5.44 -4.90
C ARG A 42 0.38 -4.76 -5.29
N LEU A 43 -0.53 -4.56 -4.34
CA LEU A 43 -1.79 -3.88 -4.58
C LEU A 43 -1.84 -2.63 -3.70
N ALA A 44 -2.32 -1.53 -4.28
CA ALA A 44 -2.64 -0.36 -3.49
C ALA A 44 -3.73 -0.72 -2.46
N PRO A 45 -3.59 -0.31 -1.18
CA PRO A 45 -4.64 -0.49 -0.20
C PRO A 45 -5.86 0.38 -0.55
N PRO A 46 -7.06 0.02 -0.09
CA PRO A 46 -8.23 0.91 -0.17
C PRO A 46 -7.94 2.32 0.39
N LEU A 47 -8.49 3.38 -0.23
CA LEU A 47 -8.22 4.78 0.13
C LEU A 47 -8.64 5.13 1.57
N ASP A 48 -9.73 4.53 2.05
CA ASP A 48 -10.20 4.64 3.43
C ASP A 48 -9.17 4.12 4.44
N ARG A 49 -8.42 3.06 4.08
CA ARG A 49 -7.32 2.56 4.93
C ARG A 49 -6.14 3.52 4.96
N LEU A 50 -5.78 4.15 3.84
CA LEU A 50 -4.74 5.18 3.83
C LEU A 50 -5.14 6.36 4.72
N CYS A 51 -6.37 6.85 4.58
CA CYS A 51 -6.92 7.92 5.41
C CYS A 51 -6.88 7.54 6.91
N SER A 52 -7.31 6.33 7.24
CA SER A 52 -7.33 5.85 8.63
C SER A 52 -5.93 5.75 9.23
N LEU A 53 -4.93 5.35 8.44
CA LEU A 53 -3.53 5.32 8.89
C LEU A 53 -2.95 6.71 9.09
N CYS A 54 -3.18 7.63 8.15
CA CYS A 54 -2.75 9.02 8.28
C CYS A 54 -3.31 9.67 9.56
N LYS A 55 -4.60 9.46 9.86
CA LYS A 55 -5.23 9.94 11.10
C LYS A 55 -4.58 9.36 12.36
N GLN A 56 -4.26 8.06 12.37
CA GLN A 56 -3.57 7.43 13.49
C GLN A 56 -2.15 7.98 13.68
N PHE A 57 -1.43 8.26 12.58
CA PHE A 57 -0.10 8.87 12.64
C PHE A 57 -0.18 10.28 13.20
N GLU A 58 -1.10 11.09 12.68
CA GLU A 58 -1.34 12.46 13.14
C GLU A 58 -1.69 12.48 14.64
N GLN A 59 -2.64 11.65 15.07
CA GLN A 59 -3.04 11.56 16.48
C GLN A 59 -1.86 11.22 17.40
N TRP A 60 -0.98 10.30 16.98
CA TRP A 60 0.21 9.94 17.75
C TRP A 60 1.25 11.06 17.79
N LEU A 61 1.52 11.70 16.65
CA LEU A 61 2.51 12.76 16.54
C LEU A 61 2.08 14.04 17.29
N VAL A 62 0.79 14.37 17.28
CA VAL A 62 0.25 15.55 17.99
C VAL A 62 0.22 15.34 19.50
N ALA A 63 0.13 14.09 19.98
CA ALA A 63 0.04 13.80 21.41
C ALA A 63 1.32 14.19 22.19
N ASN A 64 2.49 14.19 21.56
CA ASN A 64 3.75 14.62 22.18
C ASN A 64 4.80 14.96 21.11
N SER A 65 5.51 16.08 21.25
CA SER A 65 6.54 16.52 20.29
C SER A 65 7.72 15.56 20.14
N ASN A 66 7.96 14.68 21.11
CA ASN A 66 9.01 13.67 21.05
C ASN A 66 8.56 12.41 20.31
N ASN A 67 7.27 12.26 20.02
CA ASN A 67 6.73 11.04 19.42
C ASN A 67 7.23 10.85 17.99
N VAL A 68 7.62 9.61 17.69
CA VAL A 68 8.10 9.18 16.37
C VAL A 68 7.24 8.04 15.85
N VAL A 69 6.85 8.13 14.58
CA VAL A 69 6.17 7.06 13.84
C VAL A 69 7.21 6.23 13.11
N VAL A 70 7.20 4.91 13.33
CA VAL A 70 8.06 3.96 12.62
C VAL A 70 7.20 3.14 11.67
N ILE A 71 7.36 3.34 10.36
CA ILE A 71 6.61 2.60 9.34
C ILE A 71 7.46 1.43 8.85
N HIS A 72 6.95 0.21 9.03
CA HIS A 72 7.55 -1.00 8.49
C HIS A 72 6.74 -1.51 7.30
N CYS A 73 7.40 -1.72 6.16
CA CYS A 73 6.84 -2.40 5.00
C CYS A 73 7.75 -3.55 4.56
N LYS A 74 7.17 -4.73 4.28
CA LYS A 74 7.91 -5.80 3.62
C LYS A 74 7.97 -5.54 2.12
N LEU A 75 9.17 -5.24 1.63
CA LEU A 75 9.47 -5.22 0.19
C LEU A 75 9.59 -6.65 -0.37
N PHE A 76 9.31 -6.81 -1.67
CA PHE A 76 9.29 -8.09 -2.38
C PHE A 76 10.59 -8.40 -3.14
N SER A 77 11.69 -7.69 -2.85
CA SER A 77 12.98 -7.88 -3.50
C SER A 77 14.02 -8.48 -2.53
N ASP A 78 14.88 -9.35 -3.05
CA ASP A 78 16.17 -9.76 -2.46
C ASP A 78 17.17 -8.58 -2.48
N GLU A 79 16.74 -7.42 -2.01
CA GLU A 79 17.56 -6.22 -2.01
C GLU A 79 18.49 -6.17 -0.79
N SER A 80 19.73 -5.79 -1.09
CA SER A 80 20.79 -5.51 -0.14
C SER A 80 20.28 -4.53 0.93
N VAL A 81 20.80 -4.69 2.14
CA VAL A 81 20.37 -3.91 3.31
C VAL A 81 20.64 -2.41 3.14
N GLU A 82 21.57 -2.05 2.26
CA GLU A 82 21.98 -0.68 1.95
C GLU A 82 20.91 0.13 1.21
N ASP A 83 20.10 -0.51 0.36
CA ASP A 83 19.02 0.14 -0.40
C ASP A 83 17.79 0.48 0.47
N ARG A 84 17.78 0.10 1.76
CA ARG A 84 16.61 0.19 2.65
C ARG A 84 16.46 1.51 3.39
N PHE A 85 17.49 2.36 3.40
CA PHE A 85 17.52 3.55 4.25
C PHE A 85 17.36 4.88 3.49
N ASP A 86 17.37 4.85 2.15
CA ASP A 86 17.15 6.05 1.36
C ASP A 86 15.67 6.15 0.90
N MET A 87 14.90 6.96 1.62
CA MET A 87 13.50 7.24 1.30
C MET A 87 13.33 7.90 -0.07
N LYS A 88 14.31 8.67 -0.55
CA LYS A 88 14.26 9.30 -1.88
C LYS A 88 14.38 8.23 -2.95
N ARG A 89 15.38 7.36 -2.86
CA ARG A 89 15.54 6.25 -3.80
C ARG A 89 14.37 5.26 -3.76
N PHE A 90 13.81 5.01 -2.58
CA PHE A 90 12.57 4.24 -2.43
C PHE A 90 11.39 4.89 -3.18
N ALA A 91 11.20 6.21 -3.01
CA ALA A 91 10.17 6.97 -3.69
C ALA A 91 10.38 6.98 -5.20
N ASP A 92 11.59 7.25 -5.68
CA ASP A 92 11.91 7.27 -7.12
C ASP A 92 11.66 5.91 -7.78
N LYS A 93 11.97 4.82 -7.07
CA LYS A 93 11.72 3.46 -7.57
C LYS A 93 10.23 3.12 -7.67
N HIS A 94 9.43 3.47 -6.66
CA HIS A 94 8.04 3.02 -6.57
C HIS A 94 7.03 4.05 -7.10
N ILE A 95 7.42 5.32 -7.18
CA ILE A 95 6.58 6.48 -7.52
C ILE A 95 7.16 7.26 -8.72
N GLY A 96 8.48 7.18 -8.96
CA GLY A 96 9.14 7.80 -10.12
C GLY A 96 8.82 7.10 -11.45
N ALA A 97 9.57 7.40 -12.52
CA ALA A 97 9.22 7.01 -13.90
C ALA A 97 8.78 5.54 -14.05
N ASN A 98 9.52 4.61 -13.44
CA ASN A 98 9.29 3.16 -13.52
C ASN A 98 8.33 2.60 -12.45
N GLY A 99 7.76 3.47 -11.62
CA GLY A 99 6.79 3.08 -10.59
C GLY A 99 5.51 2.48 -11.18
N GLN A 100 4.88 1.58 -10.43
CA GLN A 100 3.67 0.89 -10.86
C GLN A 100 2.51 1.90 -11.04
N PRO A 101 1.84 1.95 -12.22
CA PRO A 101 0.88 3.02 -12.52
C PRO A 101 -0.29 3.13 -11.54
N SER A 102 -0.74 2.01 -10.95
CA SER A 102 -1.84 2.04 -9.99
C SER A 102 -1.42 2.69 -8.67
N HIS A 103 -0.18 2.49 -8.18
CA HIS A 103 0.33 3.17 -6.99
C HIS A 103 0.39 4.68 -7.20
N LYS A 104 0.90 5.15 -8.35
CA LYS A 104 0.93 6.58 -8.69
C LYS A 104 -0.48 7.18 -8.68
N ARG A 105 -1.43 6.50 -9.33
CA ARG A 105 -2.83 6.91 -9.37
C ARG A 105 -3.44 7.04 -7.97
N TYR A 106 -3.14 6.11 -7.06
CA TYR A 106 -3.61 6.16 -5.68
C TYR A 106 -3.06 7.35 -4.90
N ILE A 107 -1.77 7.70 -5.08
CA ILE A 107 -1.18 8.89 -4.47
C ILE A 107 -1.88 10.15 -4.99
N THR A 108 -2.11 10.24 -6.29
CA THR A 108 -2.84 11.36 -6.90
C THR A 108 -4.28 11.46 -6.39
N TYR A 109 -4.99 10.35 -6.24
CA TYR A 109 -6.34 10.33 -5.67
C TYR A 109 -6.33 10.85 -4.23
N PHE A 110 -5.42 10.34 -3.41
CA PHE A 110 -5.34 10.72 -2.01
C PHE A 110 -4.98 12.21 -1.84
N SER A 111 -3.99 12.72 -2.59
CA SER A 111 -3.63 14.15 -2.54
C SER A 111 -4.76 15.05 -3.05
N SER A 112 -5.51 14.61 -4.06
CA SER A 112 -6.66 15.34 -4.59
C SER A 112 -7.84 15.34 -3.63
N LEU A 113 -8.05 14.24 -2.89
CA LEU A 113 -9.07 14.17 -1.82
C LEU A 113 -8.71 15.10 -0.66
N LEU A 114 -7.45 15.08 -0.21
CA LEU A 114 -6.97 15.94 0.89
C LEU A 114 -7.03 17.43 0.54
N SER A 115 -6.69 17.78 -0.70
CA SER A 115 -6.79 19.18 -1.19
C SER A 115 -8.20 19.61 -1.58
N GLY A 116 -9.20 18.73 -1.46
CA GLY A 116 -10.58 19.01 -1.85
C GLY A 116 -10.82 19.14 -3.35
N LYS A 117 -9.81 18.87 -4.20
CA LYS A 117 -9.91 18.91 -5.67
C LYS A 117 -10.86 17.86 -6.23
N ILE A 118 -11.00 16.73 -5.53
CA ILE A 118 -11.97 15.69 -5.87
C ILE A 118 -12.77 15.30 -4.63
N ARG A 119 -13.97 14.75 -4.86
CA ARG A 119 -14.82 14.16 -3.83
C ARG A 119 -15.15 12.72 -4.21
N VAL A 120 -15.37 11.88 -3.20
CA VAL A 120 -15.81 10.50 -3.43
C VAL A 120 -17.23 10.52 -3.98
N ASN A 121 -17.45 9.82 -5.09
CA ASN A 121 -18.80 9.56 -5.60
C ASN A 121 -19.37 8.31 -4.89
N PRO A 122 -20.44 8.43 -4.09
CA PRO A 122 -21.04 7.28 -3.42
C PRO A 122 -21.99 6.47 -4.32
N ALA A 123 -22.33 6.98 -5.51
CA ALA A 123 -23.25 6.31 -6.41
C ALA A 123 -22.65 5.01 -6.97
N PRO A 124 -23.43 3.92 -7.08
CA PRO A 124 -23.00 2.70 -7.74
C PRO A 124 -22.54 2.96 -9.19
N LEU A 125 -21.47 2.30 -9.60
CA LEU A 125 -21.01 2.28 -10.98
C LEU A 125 -21.29 0.91 -11.60
N TYR A 126 -21.90 0.90 -12.78
CA TYR A 126 -22.21 -0.31 -13.52
C TYR A 126 -21.18 -0.51 -14.63
N LEU A 127 -20.40 -1.59 -14.54
CA LEU A 127 -19.46 -1.97 -15.59
C LEU A 127 -20.16 -2.88 -16.60
N HIS A 128 -20.59 -2.31 -17.72
CA HIS A 128 -21.33 -3.06 -18.74
C HIS A 128 -20.42 -3.86 -19.68
N ARG A 129 -19.24 -3.34 -20.01
CA ARG A 129 -18.34 -3.95 -21.00
C ARG A 129 -16.88 -3.59 -20.71
N ILE A 130 -16.00 -4.57 -20.94
CA ILE A 130 -14.55 -4.37 -21.06
C ILE A 130 -14.17 -4.82 -22.46
N THR A 131 -13.59 -3.92 -23.24
CA THR A 131 -13.03 -4.25 -24.56
C THR A 131 -11.51 -4.31 -24.42
N VAL A 132 -10.92 -5.42 -24.87
CA VAL A 132 -9.47 -5.61 -24.85
C VAL A 132 -9.03 -6.01 -26.25
N SER A 133 -8.12 -5.22 -26.84
CA SER A 133 -7.58 -5.46 -28.19
C SER A 133 -6.19 -6.08 -28.14
N HIS A 134 -5.70 -6.55 -29.29
CA HIS A 134 -4.33 -7.08 -29.49
C HIS A 134 -3.96 -8.32 -28.65
N LEU A 135 -4.94 -9.19 -28.37
CA LEU A 135 -4.74 -10.45 -27.63
C LEU A 135 -5.11 -11.71 -28.43
N VAL A 136 -5.20 -11.62 -29.76
CA VAL A 136 -5.53 -12.75 -30.65
C VAL A 136 -4.60 -13.94 -30.40
N GLY A 137 -5.17 -15.15 -30.36
CA GLY A 137 -4.44 -16.39 -30.11
C GLY A 137 -4.09 -16.63 -28.64
N ARG A 138 -4.62 -15.82 -27.71
CA ARG A 138 -4.47 -16.04 -26.26
C ARG A 138 -5.77 -16.48 -25.63
N VAL A 139 -5.66 -17.20 -24.51
CA VAL A 139 -6.78 -17.46 -23.60
C VAL A 139 -6.88 -16.32 -22.60
N LEU A 140 -8.02 -15.63 -22.59
CA LEU A 140 -8.28 -14.53 -21.68
C LEU A 140 -9.29 -14.94 -20.61
N SER A 141 -9.02 -14.57 -19.36
CA SER A 141 -10.02 -14.53 -18.31
C SER A 141 -9.90 -13.23 -17.54
N VAL A 142 -11.03 -12.63 -17.18
CA VAL A 142 -11.08 -11.40 -16.41
C VAL A 142 -11.66 -11.71 -15.04
N LYS A 143 -10.98 -11.25 -13.99
CA LYS A 143 -11.49 -11.31 -12.62
C LYS A 143 -11.55 -9.90 -12.04
N ILE A 144 -12.71 -9.51 -11.55
CA ILE A 144 -12.96 -8.21 -10.93
C ILE A 144 -13.01 -8.41 -9.42
N TYR A 145 -12.35 -7.51 -8.71
CA TYR A 145 -12.28 -7.52 -7.26
C TYR A 145 -12.85 -6.21 -6.70
N GLU A 146 -13.61 -6.34 -5.62
CA GLU A 146 -14.03 -5.22 -4.78
C GLU A 146 -13.54 -5.48 -3.35
N ARG A 147 -12.86 -4.51 -2.73
CA ARG A 147 -12.30 -4.66 -1.37
C ARG A 147 -11.48 -5.96 -1.19
N LEU A 148 -10.70 -6.32 -2.21
CA LEU A 148 -9.88 -7.54 -2.29
C LEU A 148 -10.68 -8.86 -2.32
N LYS A 149 -12.01 -8.80 -2.51
CA LYS A 149 -12.87 -9.97 -2.71
C LYS A 149 -13.26 -10.09 -4.18
N PRO A 150 -13.16 -11.28 -4.81
CA PRO A 150 -13.61 -11.45 -6.18
C PRO A 150 -15.13 -11.30 -6.24
N VAL A 151 -15.60 -10.44 -7.13
CA VAL A 151 -17.05 -10.18 -7.35
C VAL A 151 -17.54 -10.68 -8.70
N TYR A 152 -16.62 -10.88 -9.64
CA TYR A 152 -16.94 -11.40 -10.97
C TYR A 152 -15.72 -12.11 -11.56
N GLN A 153 -15.96 -13.17 -12.32
CA GLN A 153 -14.94 -13.88 -13.08
C GLN A 153 -15.54 -14.40 -14.38
N THR A 154 -14.88 -14.17 -15.51
CA THR A 154 -15.26 -14.79 -16.77
C THR A 154 -14.70 -16.22 -16.86
N THR A 155 -15.37 -17.05 -17.66
CA THR A 155 -14.74 -18.28 -18.14
C THR A 155 -13.53 -17.94 -19.02
N PRO A 156 -12.44 -18.73 -18.97
CA PRO A 156 -11.33 -18.58 -19.89
C PRO A 156 -11.84 -18.75 -21.33
N THR A 157 -11.62 -17.75 -22.18
CA THR A 157 -12.10 -17.73 -23.56
C THR A 157 -10.93 -17.53 -24.51
N TRP A 158 -10.89 -18.33 -25.58
CA TRP A 158 -9.92 -18.17 -26.66
C TRP A 158 -10.27 -16.93 -27.50
N VAL A 159 -9.33 -16.00 -27.62
CA VAL A 159 -9.52 -14.76 -28.39
C VAL A 159 -9.26 -15.04 -29.85
N ILE A 160 -10.34 -15.10 -30.62
CA ILE A 160 -10.33 -15.42 -32.05
C ILE A 160 -10.24 -14.18 -32.97
N PHE A 161 -10.75 -13.02 -32.56
CA PHE A 161 -10.71 -11.76 -33.32
C PHE A 161 -10.69 -10.53 -32.38
N THR A 162 -10.22 -9.36 -32.85
CA THR A 162 -10.18 -8.08 -32.09
C THR A 162 -11.48 -7.30 -32.17
#